data_AF-A0A392RVA5-F1
#
_entry.id   AF-A0A392RVA5-F1
#
_cell.length_a   1.000
_cell.length_b   1.000
_cell.length_c   1.000
_cell.angle_alpha   90.00
_cell.angle_beta   90.00
_cell.angle_gamma   90.00
#
_symmetry.space_group_name_H-M   'P 1'
#
loop_
_entity.id
_entity.type
_entity.pdbx_description
1 polymer ?
#
loop_
_entity_poly.entity_id
_entity_poly.type
_entity_poly.pdbx_seq_one_letter_code
_entity_poly.pdbx_strand_id
1 'polypeptide(L)' 'MYIARLRNSKPGVPLISPPPHHDIYSIEDLAQLIFDLHQVNPKAKVSVKLVAEAGIGTVA' A
#
# COMPACT_ATOMS: atom_id res chain seq x y z
N MET A 1 -7.98 -14.26 19.25
CA MET A 1 -7.80 -12.87 19.71
C MET A 1 -6.57 -12.17 19.13
N TYR A 2 -5.40 -12.84 19.03
CA TYR A 2 -4.14 -12.22 18.58
C TYR A 2 -4.22 -11.40 17.28
N ILE A 3 -4.76 -11.99 16.20
CA ILE A 3 -4.87 -11.33 14.89
C ILE A 3 -5.75 -10.08 14.93
N ALA A 4 -6.88 -10.14 15.65
CA ALA A 4 -7.79 -9.00 15.80
C ALA A 4 -7.12 -7.84 16.55
N ARG A 5 -6.33 -8.14 17.59
CA ARG A 5 -5.55 -7.13 18.32
C ARG A 5 -4.50 -6.45 17.43
N LEU A 6 -3.76 -7.23 16.64
CA LEU A 6 -2.75 -6.69 15.72
C LEU A 6 -3.35 -5.79 14.64
N ARG A 7 -4.53 -6.12 14.13
CA ARG A 7 -5.21 -5.38 13.06
C ARG A 7 -6.14 -4.28 13.57
N ASN A 8 -6.17 -4.04 14.88
CA ASN A 8 -7.11 -3.13 15.54
C ASN A 8 -8.57 -3.37 15.10
N SER A 9 -9.00 -4.64 15.07
CA SER A 9 -10.29 -5.06 14.51
C SER A 9 -11.11 -5.91 15.48
N LYS A 10 -12.37 -6.18 15.12
CA LYS A 10 -13.29 -7.01 15.92
C LYS A 10 -12.97 -8.50 15.75
N PRO A 11 -12.79 -9.26 16.85
CA PRO A 11 -12.58 -10.70 16.77
C PRO A 11 -13.74 -11.44 16.09
N GLY A 12 -13.43 -12.39 15.22
CA GLY A 12 -14.44 -13.21 14.53
C GLY A 12 -15.15 -12.54 13.35
N VAL A 13 -14.83 -11.28 13.05
CA VAL A 13 -15.40 -10.57 11.90
C VAL A 13 -14.51 -10.75 10.66
N PRO A 14 -15.07 -11.09 9.48
CA PRO A 14 -14.32 -11.12 8.23
C PRO A 14 -13.72 -9.75 7.89
N LEU A 15 -12.49 -9.73 7.39
CA LEU A 15 -11.79 -8.51 6.98
C LEU A 15 -11.45 -8.58 5.50
N ILE A 16 -12.23 -7.86 4.70
CA ILE A 16 -11.99 -7.68 3.26
C ILE A 16 -11.40 -6.27 3.10
N SER A 17 -10.20 -6.18 2.57
CA SER A 17 -9.57 -4.88 2.29
C SER A 17 -10.24 -4.21 1.09
N PRO A 18 -10.34 -2.87 1.06
CA PRO A 18 -10.80 -2.16 -0.12
C PRO A 18 -9.89 -2.46 -1.33
N PRO A 19 -10.43 -2.54 -2.57
CA PRO A 19 -9.62 -2.85 -3.75
C PRO A 19 -8.55 -1.78 -4.08
N PRO A 20 -8.85 -0.46 -4.11
CA PRO A 20 -7.82 0.55 -4.29
C PRO A 20 -7.25 1.02 -2.95
N HIS A 21 -6.00 1.46 -2.97
CA HIS A 21 -5.48 2.33 -1.92
C HIS A 21 -6.16 3.69 -2.04
N HIS A 22 -6.84 4.14 -0.99
CA HIS A 22 -7.57 5.42 -1.00
C HIS A 22 -6.68 6.66 -1.11
N ASP A 23 -5.36 6.48 -1.07
CA ASP A 23 -4.36 7.56 -1.15
C ASP A 23 -3.58 7.53 -2.47
N ILE A 24 -3.95 6.68 -3.43
CA ILE A 24 -3.26 6.54 -4.72
C ILE A 24 -4.30 6.51 -5.84
N TYR A 25 -4.61 7.68 -6.41
CA TYR A 25 -5.47 7.81 -7.58
C TYR A 25 -4.70 8.15 -8.86
N SER A 26 -3.46 8.63 -8.73
CA SER A 26 -2.56 8.93 -9.85
C SER A 26 -1.09 8.55 -9.57
N ILE A 27 -0.21 8.77 -10.55
CA ILE A 27 1.23 8.52 -10.40
C ILE A 27 1.89 9.55 -9.48
N GLU A 28 1.35 10.77 -9.45
CA GLU A 28 1.78 11.83 -8.54
C GLU A 28 1.46 11.46 -7.09
N ASP A 29 0.29 10.86 -6.83
CA ASP A 29 -0.08 10.37 -5.50
C ASP A 29 0.85 9.25 -5.03
N LEU A 30 1.23 8.33 -5.93
CA LEU A 30 2.23 7.29 -5.62
C LEU A 30 3.58 7.93 -5.26
N ALA A 31 4.01 8.95 -5.99
CA ALA A 31 5.23 9.69 -5.70
C ALA A 31 5.17 10.37 -4.31
N GLN A 32 4.02 10.95 -3.95
CA GLN A 32 3.80 11.54 -2.63
C GLN A 32 3.90 10.49 -1.53
N LEU A 33 3.29 9.31 -1.70
CA LEU A 33 3.40 8.22 -0.72
C LEU A 33 4.86 7.73 -0.58
N ILE A 34 5.60 7.61 -1.69
CA ILE A 34 7.04 7.26 -1.64
C ILE A 34 7.84 8.32 -0.89
N PHE A 35 7.52 9.60 -1.10
CA PHE A 35 8.15 10.71 -0.38
C PHE A 35 7.87 10.59 1.13
N ASP A 36 6.61 10.41 1.52
CA ASP A 36 6.20 10.29 2.93
C ASP A 36 6.89 9.12 3.64
N LEU A 37 7.03 7.97 2.97
CA LEU A 37 7.75 6.81 3.50
C LEU A 37 9.23 7.12 3.78
N HIS A 38 9.91 7.85 2.89
CA HIS A 38 11.28 8.27 3.11
C HIS A 38 11.41 9.38 4.16
N GLN A 39 10.41 10.26 4.32
CA GLN A 39 10.40 11.23 5.41
C GLN A 39 10.35 10.54 6.78
N VAL A 40 9.59 9.44 6.90
CA VAL A 40 9.52 8.64 8.13
C VAL A 40 10.78 7.79 8.32
N ASN A 41 11.32 7.19 7.26
CA ASN A 41 12.53 6.38 7.33
C ASN A 41 13.46 6.61 6.14
N PRO A 42 14.42 7.54 6.25
CA PRO A 42 15.31 7.91 5.15
C PRO A 42 16.27 6.81 4.68
N LYS A 43 16.44 5.74 5.48
CA LYS A 43 17.36 4.64 5.17
C LYS A 43 16.66 3.44 4.53
N ALA A 44 15.32 3.40 4.56
CA ALA A 44 14.57 2.30 3.99
C ALA A 44 14.53 2.40 2.46
N LYS A 45 14.62 1.24 1.79
CA LYS A 45 14.27 1.15 0.38
C LYS A 45 12.75 1.01 0.26
N VAL A 46 12.14 1.69 -0.71
CA VAL A 46 10.71 1.57 -1.03
C VAL A 46 10.55 0.70 -2.28
N SER A 47 9.63 -0.27 -2.22
CA SER A 47 9.29 -1.15 -3.34
C SER A 47 7.81 -1.06 -3.67
N VAL A 48 7.46 -0.99 -4.95
CA VAL A 48 6.08 -1.05 -5.43
C VAL A 48 5.83 -2.43 -6.03
N LYS A 49 4.88 -3.19 -5.48
CA LYS A 49 4.53 -4.52 -5.99
C LYS A 49 3.45 -4.39 -7.06
N LEU A 50 3.80 -4.71 -8.30
CA LEU A 50 2.90 -4.69 -9.45
C LEU A 50 2.54 -6.12 -9.88
N VAL A 51 1.41 -6.25 -10.59
CA VAL A 51 0.98 -7.51 -11.23
C VAL A 51 1.37 -7.46 -12.71
N ALA A 52 1.81 -8.58 -13.28
CA ALA A 52 2.19 -8.66 -14.67
C ALA A 52 0.97 -8.57 -15.59
N GLU A 53 0.98 -7.61 -16.51
CA GLU A 53 -0.09 -7.31 -17.46
C GLU A 53 0.50 -6.60 -18.70
N ALA A 54 -0.16 -6.73 -19.86
CA ALA A 54 0.22 -5.98 -21.05
C ALA A 54 0.15 -4.47 -20.78
N GLY A 55 1.24 -3.74 -21.04
CA GLY A 55 1.34 -2.31 -20.74
C GLY A 55 2.00 -1.97 -19.41
N ILE A 56 2.36 -2.96 -18.58
CA ILE A 56 3.02 -2.71 -17.29
C ILE A 56 4.38 -1.99 -17.43
N GLY A 57 5.05 -2.14 -18.57
CA GLY A 57 6.31 -1.46 -18.86
C GLY A 57 6.18 0.06 -18.97
N THR A 58 4.99 0.61 -19.20
CA THR A 58 4.74 2.06 -19.20
C THR A 58 4.61 2.63 -17.78
N VAL A 59 4.23 1.78 -16.82
CA VAL A 59 4.05 2.15 -15.41
C VAL A 59 5.35 2.01 -14.61
N ALA A 60 6.29 1.20 -15.09
CA ALA A 60 7.58 0.89 -14.46
C ALA A 60 8.68 1.91 -14.78
#